data_AF-A0A7C9EYD7-F1
#
_entry.id   AF-A0A7C9EYD7-F1
#
_cell.length_a   1.000
_cell.length_b   1.000
_cell.length_c   1.000
_cell.angle_alpha   90.00
_cell.angle_beta   90.00
_cell.angle_gamma   90.00
#
_symmetry.space_group_name_H-M   'P 1'
#
loop_
_entity.id
_entity.type
_entity.pdbx_description
1 polymer ?
#
loop_
_entity_poly.entity_id
_entity_poly.type
_entity_poly.pdbx_seq_one_letter_code
_entity_poly.pdbx_strand_id
1 'polypeptide(L)'
;LPIGLGKLYHLQTLRIYGMLPKGFTELANLRHLCSDLIMPIPVGLGMLTSLQTLPAIDLDNHSWGGRASELGNLHNLKGELHLVGFHDAGIIEELKKVKLGT
;
A
#
# COMPACT_ATOMS: atom_id res chain seq x y z
N LEU A 1 -17.59 -8.52 -8.82
CA LEU A 1 -16.89 -7.22 -8.95
C LEU A 1 -17.08 -6.69 -10.36
N PRO A 2 -17.19 -5.37 -10.59
CA PRO A 2 -17.32 -4.83 -11.94
C PRO A 2 -16.09 -5.17 -12.79
N ILE A 3 -16.25 -5.11 -14.12
CA ILE A 3 -15.35 -5.65 -15.17
C ILE A 3 -14.06 -4.81 -15.33
N GLY A 4 -13.38 -4.48 -14.22
CA GLY A 4 -12.05 -3.87 -14.20
C GLY A 4 -12.00 -2.62 -13.34
N LEU A 5 -11.24 -2.68 -12.25
CA LEU A 5 -11.02 -1.53 -11.37
C LEU A 5 -10.25 -0.40 -12.05
N GLY A 6 -9.41 -0.67 -13.05
CA GLY A 6 -8.77 0.41 -13.80
C GLY A 6 -9.71 1.32 -14.57
N LYS A 7 -10.98 0.92 -14.77
CA LYS A 7 -11.99 1.83 -15.32
C LYS A 7 -12.48 2.87 -14.30
N LEU A 8 -12.17 2.68 -13.01
CA LEU A 8 -12.47 3.63 -11.95
C LEU A 8 -11.30 4.61 -11.76
N TYR A 9 -10.78 5.16 -12.85
CA TYR A 9 -9.63 6.06 -12.83
C TYR A 9 -9.90 7.38 -12.08
N HIS A 10 -11.15 7.71 -11.76
CA HIS A 10 -11.49 8.85 -10.88
C HIS A 10 -11.61 8.48 -9.40
N LEU A 11 -11.51 7.19 -9.04
CA LEU A 11 -11.67 6.74 -7.66
C LEU A 11 -10.55 7.30 -6.79
N GLN A 12 -10.91 8.06 -5.77
CA GLN A 12 -9.96 8.63 -4.81
C GLN A 12 -9.89 7.85 -3.50
N THR A 13 -10.97 7.15 -3.13
CA THR A 13 -11.04 6.38 -1.88
C THR A 13 -11.49 4.96 -2.17
N LEU A 14 -10.73 3.99 -1.65
CA LEU A 14 -11.06 2.57 -1.68
C LEU A 14 -11.02 2.06 -0.24
N ARG A 15 -12.16 1.59 0.26
CA ARG A 15 -12.25 0.87 1.54
C ARG A 15 -12.32 -0.63 1.26
N ILE A 16 -11.46 -1.39 1.93
CA ILE A 16 -11.39 -2.85 1.82
C ILE A 16 -11.66 -3.51 3.18
N TYR A 17 -12.23 -4.71 3.14
CA TYR A 17 -12.46 -5.59 4.30
C TYR A 17 -11.71 -6.93 4.18
N GLY A 18 -10.77 -7.04 3.22
CA GLY A 18 -10.08 -8.27 2.88
C GLY A 18 -8.99 -8.01 1.85
N MET A 19 -8.80 -8.93 0.90
CA MET A 19 -7.78 -8.78 -0.14
C MET A 19 -8.06 -7.61 -1.08
N LEU A 20 -6.98 -6.95 -1.52
CA LEU A 20 -7.09 -6.00 -2.62
C LEU A 20 -7.58 -6.72 -3.89
N PRO A 21 -8.60 -6.17 -4.55
CA PRO A 21 -9.10 -6.73 -5.79
C PRO A 21 -8.08 -6.64 -6.93
N LYS A 22 -8.15 -7.61 -7.85
CA LYS A 22 -7.28 -7.64 -9.03
C LYS A 22 -7.39 -6.33 -9.83
N GLY A 23 -6.24 -5.77 -10.22
CA GLY A 23 -6.17 -4.53 -10.98
C GLY A 23 -6.26 -3.25 -10.13
N PHE A 24 -6.17 -3.33 -8.81
CA PHE A 24 -6.13 -2.13 -7.95
C PHE A 24 -4.97 -1.18 -8.30
N THR A 25 -3.88 -1.71 -8.86
CA THR A 25 -2.72 -0.93 -9.33
C THR A 25 -3.04 0.03 -10.47
N GLU A 26 -4.18 -0.16 -11.15
CA GLU A 26 -4.66 0.72 -12.23
C GLU A 26 -5.39 1.98 -11.68
N LEU A 27 -5.61 2.05 -10.36
CA LEU A 27 -6.28 3.19 -9.70
C LEU A 27 -5.32 4.37 -9.51
N ALA A 28 -4.83 4.96 -10.61
CA ALA A 28 -3.78 5.98 -10.61
C ALA A 28 -4.11 7.25 -9.79
N ASN A 29 -5.39 7.58 -9.62
CA ASN A 29 -5.85 8.72 -8.82
C ASN A 29 -6.28 8.33 -7.40
N LEU A 30 -6.01 7.10 -6.95
CA LEU A 30 -6.33 6.69 -5.59
C LEU A 30 -5.48 7.48 -4.60
N ARG A 31 -6.15 8.13 -3.65
CA ARG A 31 -5.56 8.94 -2.58
C ARG A 31 -5.68 8.26 -1.23
N HIS A 32 -6.73 7.48 -1.03
CA HIS A 32 -7.05 6.90 0.26
C HIS A 32 -7.34 5.42 0.11
N LEU A 33 -6.45 4.58 0.63
CA LEU A 33 -6.73 3.18 0.87
C LEU A 33 -7.08 3.03 2.36
N CYS A 34 -8.26 2.48 2.66
CA CYS A 34 -8.75 2.33 4.02
C CYS A 34 -9.06 0.86 4.31
N SER A 35 -8.71 0.40 5.50
CA SER A 35 -9.00 -0.95 6.00
C SER A 35 -9.11 -0.88 7.52
N ASP A 36 -10.06 -1.62 8.08
CA ASP A 36 -10.16 -1.80 9.54
C ASP A 36 -9.25 -2.97 10.01
N LEU A 37 -8.56 -3.64 9.07
CA LEU A 37 -7.58 -4.69 9.29
C LEU A 37 -6.16 -4.20 9.03
N ILE A 38 -5.19 -4.74 9.78
CA ILE A 38 -3.76 -4.62 9.45
C ILE A 38 -3.50 -5.45 8.20
N MET A 39 -2.89 -4.85 7.18
CA MET A 39 -2.73 -5.47 5.88
C MET A 39 -1.27 -5.88 5.61
N PRO A 40 -1.05 -7.02 4.92
CA PRO A 40 0.24 -7.32 4.28
C PRO A 40 0.56 -6.28 3.21
N ILE A 41 1.85 -6.15 2.84
CA ILE A 41 2.21 -5.34 1.67
C ILE A 41 1.73 -6.04 0.39
N PRO A 42 0.89 -5.41 -0.45
CA PRO A 42 0.51 -5.95 -1.75
C PRO A 42 1.59 -5.71 -2.80
N VAL A 43 1.81 -6.69 -3.68
CA VAL A 43 2.60 -6.50 -4.90
C VAL A 43 2.03 -5.33 -5.72
N GLY A 44 2.90 -4.39 -6.10
CA GLY A 44 2.52 -3.22 -6.90
C GLY A 44 1.92 -2.07 -6.10
N LEU A 45 1.97 -2.11 -4.76
CA LEU A 45 1.55 -0.97 -3.92
C LEU A 45 2.21 0.33 -4.37
N GLY A 46 3.50 0.30 -4.71
CA GLY A 46 4.27 1.46 -5.14
C GLY A 46 3.81 2.09 -6.45
N MET A 47 2.90 1.43 -7.20
CA MET A 47 2.28 2.01 -8.40
C MET A 47 1.20 3.05 -8.05
N LEU A 48 0.69 3.05 -6.81
CA LEU A 48 -0.31 4.00 -6.33
C LEU A 48 0.36 5.31 -5.90
N THR A 49 1.02 5.99 -6.84
CA THR A 49 1.85 7.16 -6.55
C THR A 49 1.06 8.36 -6.01
N SER A 50 -0.23 8.46 -6.29
CA SER A 50 -1.13 9.49 -5.76
C SER A 50 -1.59 9.24 -4.31
N LEU A 51 -1.21 8.11 -3.71
CA LEU A 51 -1.71 7.69 -2.40
C LEU A 51 -1.24 8.64 -1.30
N GLN A 52 -2.18 9.08 -0.47
CA GLN A 52 -1.99 10.03 0.63
C GLN A 52 -2.19 9.37 1.98
N THR A 53 -3.06 8.36 2.08
CA THR A 53 -3.28 7.60 3.31
C THR A 53 -3.28 6.10 3.05
N LEU A 54 -2.63 5.36 3.93
CA LEU A 54 -2.52 3.90 3.89
C LEU A 54 -2.98 3.30 5.23
N PRO A 55 -3.59 2.11 5.26
CA PRO A 55 -3.88 1.40 6.51
C PRO A 55 -2.60 0.96 7.22
N ALA A 56 -2.74 0.44 8.45
CA ALA A 56 -1.62 -0.19 9.14
C ALA A 56 -1.09 -1.39 8.35
N ILE A 57 0.24 -1.50 8.27
CA ILE A 57 0.93 -2.56 7.52
C ILE A 57 1.62 -3.51 8.47
N ASP A 58 1.42 -4.80 8.27
CA ASP A 58 2.20 -5.87 8.89
C ASP A 58 3.32 -6.28 7.94
N LEU A 59 4.57 -6.05 8.35
CA LEU A 59 5.71 -6.36 7.50
C LEU A 59 6.10 -7.84 7.57
N ASP A 60 5.82 -8.54 8.67
CA ASP A 60 6.14 -9.97 8.79
C ASP A 60 5.12 -10.85 8.03
N ASN A 61 3.99 -10.27 7.63
CA ASN A 61 2.99 -10.97 6.83
C ASN A 61 3.28 -10.82 5.34
N HIS A 62 3.72 -11.91 4.72
CA HIS A 62 4.07 -11.95 3.28
C HIS A 62 2.96 -12.49 2.38
N SER A 63 1.75 -12.69 2.89
CA SER A 63 0.67 -13.37 2.14
C SER A 63 0.24 -12.65 0.86
N TRP A 64 0.51 -11.35 0.72
CA TRP A 64 0.20 -10.58 -0.51
C TRP A 64 1.43 -10.33 -1.40
N GLY A 65 2.61 -10.84 -1.01
CA GLY A 65 3.83 -10.92 -1.82
C GLY A 65 4.58 -9.61 -2.07
N GLY A 66 4.10 -8.47 -1.57
CA GLY A 66 4.77 -7.18 -1.70
C GLY A 66 5.99 -7.06 -0.79
N ARG A 67 6.84 -6.08 -1.08
CA ARG A 67 8.10 -5.81 -0.37
C ARG A 67 8.07 -4.44 0.27
N ALA A 68 8.86 -4.24 1.33
CA ALA A 68 8.95 -2.95 2.01
C ALA A 68 9.43 -1.83 1.08
N SER A 69 10.25 -2.15 0.08
CA SER A 69 10.69 -1.20 -0.95
C SER A 69 9.54 -0.55 -1.75
N GLU A 70 8.36 -1.17 -1.84
CA GLU A 70 7.18 -0.60 -2.51
C GLU A 70 6.74 0.73 -1.87
N LEU A 71 6.94 0.87 -0.55
CA LEU A 71 6.63 2.09 0.19
C LEU A 71 7.47 3.29 -0.27
N GLY A 72 8.66 3.05 -0.83
CA GLY A 72 9.55 4.10 -1.34
C GLY A 72 9.03 4.85 -2.56
N ASN A 73 8.03 4.33 -3.25
CA ASN A 73 7.41 5.02 -4.39
C ASN A 73 6.22 5.91 -3.98
N LEU A 74 5.75 5.80 -2.73
CA LEU A 74 4.57 6.48 -2.22
C LEU A 74 4.89 7.89 -1.71
N HIS A 75 5.41 8.72 -2.59
CA HIS A 75 5.89 10.08 -2.28
C HIS A 75 4.81 11.07 -1.82
N ASN A 76 3.53 10.76 -2.05
CA ASN A 76 2.41 11.61 -1.65
C ASN A 76 1.77 11.21 -0.31
N LEU A 77 2.32 10.21 0.39
CA LEU A 77 1.83 9.83 1.72
C LEU A 77 1.96 11.01 2.69
N LYS A 78 0.91 11.21 3.48
CA LYS A 78 0.82 12.27 4.47
C LYS A 78 0.52 11.69 5.84
N GLY A 79 0.98 12.38 6.88
CA GLY A 79 0.76 11.96 8.26
C GLY A 79 1.64 10.78 8.67
N GLU A 80 1.14 9.98 9.61
CA GLU A 80 1.88 8.86 10.19
C GLU A 80 1.67 7.58 9.39
N LEU A 81 2.75 6.84 9.17
CA LEU A 81 2.72 5.49 8.63
C LEU A 81 2.82 4.49 9.80
N HIS A 82 1.76 3.71 10.00
CA HIS A 82 1.73 2.69 11.05
C HIS A 82 2.23 1.36 10.50
N LEU A 83 3.44 0.97 10.92
CA LEU A 83 4.07 -0.31 10.58
C LEU A 83 4.15 -1.18 11.83
N VAL A 84 3.85 -2.47 11.69
CA VAL A 84 4.05 -3.50 12.72
C VAL A 84 4.83 -4.67 12.13
N GLY A 85 5.33 -5.56 12.99
CA GLY A 85 6.08 -6.74 12.57
C GLY A 85 7.49 -6.40 12.10
N PHE A 86 8.44 -6.30 13.02
CA PHE A 86 9.83 -5.93 12.73
C PHE A 86 10.80 -7.08 13.08
N HIS A 87 10.37 -8.33 12.87
CA HIS A 87 11.19 -9.48 13.27
C HIS A 87 12.17 -9.90 12.16
N ASP A 88 11.88 -9.56 10.89
CA ASP A 88 12.77 -9.81 9.77
C ASP A 88 13.78 -8.65 9.55
N ALA A 89 15.06 -8.95 9.78
CA ALA A 89 16.16 -8.00 9.58
C ALA A 89 16.28 -7.53 8.12
N GLY A 90 15.97 -8.36 7.14
CA GLY A 90 16.00 -8.00 5.72
C GLY A 90 14.99 -6.91 5.37
N ILE A 91 13.79 -6.98 5.96
CA ILE A 91 12.76 -5.95 5.80
C ILE A 91 13.21 -4.63 6.42
N ILE A 92 13.80 -4.68 7.62
CA ILE A 92 14.33 -3.49 8.27
C ILE A 92 15.40 -2.82 7.39
N GLU A 93 16.27 -3.61 6.76
CA GLU A 93 17.28 -3.11 5.81
C GLU A 93 16.66 -2.53 4.53
N GLU A 94 15.53 -3.05 4.05
CA GLU A 94 14.77 -2.43 2.97
C GLU A 94 14.17 -1.07 3.40
N LEU A 95 13.53 -1.01 4.57
CA LEU A 95 12.90 0.20 5.09
C LEU A 95 13.90 1.32 5.35
N LYS A 96 15.12 1.02 5.79
CA LYS A 96 16.19 2.02 5.93
C LYS A 96 16.53 2.74 4.62
N LYS A 97 16.26 2.10 3.48
CA LYS A 97 16.53 2.66 2.14
C LYS A 97 15.33 3.41 1.57
N VAL A 98 14.15 3.22 2.15
CA VAL A 98 12.93 3.90 1.76
C VAL A 98 13.02 5.37 2.17
N LYS A 99 12.87 6.27 1.19
CA LYS A 99 12.73 7.71 1.42
C LYS A 99 11.26 8.06 1.28
N LEU A 100 10.59 8.34 2.40
CA LEU A 100 9.25 8.91 2.37
C LEU A 100 9.35 10.39 1.99
N GLY A 101 8.39 10.89 1.21
CA GLY A 101 8.32 12.30 0.86
C GLY A 101 8.15 13.14 2.13
N THR A 102 9.10 14.04 2.39
CA THR A 102 9.04 15.06 3.45
C THR A 102 8.38 16.33 2.94
#